data_AF-A0A553L5M7-F1
#
_entry.id   AF-A0A553L5M7-F1
#
_cell.length_a   1.000
_cell.length_b   1.000
_cell.length_c   1.000
_cell.angle_alpha   90.00
_cell.angle_beta   90.00
_cell.angle_gamma   90.00
#
_symmetry.space_group_name_H-M   'P 1'
#
loop_
_entity.id
_entity.type
_entity.pdbx_description
1 polymer ?
#
loop_
_entity_poly.entity_id
_entity_poly.type
_entity_poly.pdbx_seq_one_letter_code
_entity_poly.pdbx_strand_id
1 'polypeptide(L)' 'MDVNNQQLSKLLDKTDVAFKQLMQNPGSAEFNDAYEHAKQDLDVYLSELREQLKQRYKQF' A
#
# COMPACT_ATOMS: atom_id res chain seq x y z
N MET A 1 -7.46 0.74 -18.45
CA MET A 1 -7.14 1.65 -17.32
C MET A 1 -7.00 0.83 -16.04
N ASP A 2 -6.36 -0.35 -16.13
CA ASP A 2 -6.52 -1.44 -15.14
C ASP A 2 -5.23 -1.73 -14.37
N VAL A 3 -4.10 -1.19 -14.84
CA VAL A 3 -2.77 -1.38 -14.23
C VAL A 3 -2.73 -0.81 -12.81
N ASN A 4 -3.40 0.32 -12.58
CA ASN A 4 -3.47 0.92 -11.25
C ASN A 4 -4.20 0.03 -10.23
N ASN A 5 -5.23 -0.70 -10.68
CA ASN A 5 -5.98 -1.56 -9.78
C ASN A 5 -5.19 -2.82 -9.38
N GLN A 6 -4.39 -3.36 -10.31
CA GLN A 6 -3.52 -4.52 -10.04
C GLN A 6 -2.39 -4.17 -9.06
N GLN A 7 -1.81 -2.98 -9.19
CA GLN A 7 -0.72 -2.55 -8.31
C GLN A 7 -1.23 -2.25 -6.89
N LEU A 8 -2.39 -1.58 -6.79
CA LEU A 8 -3.07 -1.37 -5.51
C LEU A 8 -3.42 -2.70 -4.83
N SER A 9 -3.99 -3.66 -5.56
CA SER A 9 -4.33 -4.97 -5.02
C SER A 9 -3.11 -5.71 -4.47
N LYS A 10 -1.97 -5.66 -5.20
CA LYS A 10 -0.71 -6.27 -4.73
C LYS A 10 -0.17 -5.60 -3.46
N LEU A 11 -0.26 -4.27 -3.37
CA LEU A 11 0.18 -3.53 -2.18
C LEU A 11 -0.72 -3.82 -0.97
N LEU A 12 -2.03 -3.97 -1.20
CA LEU A 12 -2.98 -4.38 -0.17
C LEU A 12 -2.70 -5.80 0.30
N ASP A 13 -2.52 -6.76 -0.62
CA ASP A 13 -2.21 -8.15 -0.27
C ASP A 13 -0.88 -8.24 0.49
N LYS A 14 0.15 -7.49 0.08
CA LYS A 14 1.45 -7.43 0.78
C LYS A 14 1.28 -6.89 2.20
N THR A 15 0.49 -5.83 2.37
CA THR A 15 0.22 -5.24 3.68
C THR A 15 -0.58 -6.19 4.57
N ASP A 16 -1.58 -6.88 4.02
CA ASP A 16 -2.42 -7.83 4.76
C ASP A 16 -1.63 -9.07 5.22
N VAL A 17 -0.74 -9.59 4.37
CA VAL A 17 0.17 -10.69 4.74
C VAL A 17 1.13 -10.26 5.85
N ALA A 18 1.75 -9.09 5.73
CA ALA A 18 2.66 -8.56 6.75
C ALA A 18 1.92 -8.32 8.08
N PHE A 19 0.69 -7.79 8.01
CA PHE A 19 -0.16 -7.60 9.18
C PHE A 19 -0.52 -8.92 9.85
N LYS A 20 -0.90 -9.95 9.09
CA LYS A 20 -1.19 -11.29 9.61
C LYS A 20 0.03 -11.93 10.28
N GLN A 21 1.23 -11.73 9.75
CA GLN A 21 2.47 -12.20 10.36
C GLN A 21 2.79 -11.45 11.65
N LEU A 22 2.59 -10.13 11.66
CA LEU A 22 2.74 -9.29 12.85
C LEU A 22 1.71 -9.66 13.93
N MET A 23 0.46 -9.93 13.57
CA MET A 23 -0.56 -10.38 14.53
C MET A 23 -0.20 -11.72 15.18
N GLN A 24 0.44 -12.62 14.44
CA GLN A 24 0.90 -13.90 14.97
C GLN A 24 2.15 -13.74 15.86
N ASN A 25 2.99 -12.76 15.58
CA ASN A 25 4.23 -12.48 16.32
C ASN A 25 4.43 -10.97 16.54
N PRO A 26 3.65 -10.36 17.46
CA PRO A 26 3.64 -8.90 17.65
C PRO A 26 4.92 -8.34 18.28
N GLY A 27 5.78 -9.21 18.82
CA GLY A 27 7.10 -8.84 19.35
C GLY A 27 8.23 -8.91 18.32
N SER A 28 7.94 -9.34 17.08
CA SER A 28 8.95 -9.44 16.03
C SER A 28 9.17 -8.06 15.39
N ALA A 29 10.35 -7.48 15.64
CA ALA A 29 10.78 -6.25 14.99
C ALA A 29 10.79 -6.41 13.46
N GLU A 30 11.16 -7.58 12.94
CA GLU A 30 11.17 -7.88 11.51
C GLU A 30 9.78 -7.82 10.89
N PHE A 31 8.75 -8.37 11.53
CA PHE A 31 7.37 -8.29 11.02
C PHE A 31 6.77 -6.90 11.18
N ASN A 32 7.19 -6.16 12.22
CA ASN A 32 6.77 -4.79 12.41
C ASN A 32 7.35 -3.89 11.31
N ASP A 33 8.64 -4.03 11.01
CA ASP A 33 9.32 -3.30 9.95
C ASP A 33 8.76 -3.67 8.58
N ALA A 34 8.49 -4.95 8.33
CA ALA A 34 7.85 -5.41 7.10
C ALA A 34 6.45 -4.81 6.89
N TYR A 35 5.65 -4.72 7.96
CA TYR A 35 4.33 -4.09 7.92
C TYR A 35 4.42 -2.58 7.70
N GLU A 36 5.30 -1.87 8.43
CA GLU A 36 5.49 -0.43 8.26
C GLU A 36 6.01 -0.09 6.86
N HIS A 37 6.91 -0.89 6.29
CA HIS A 37 7.34 -0.72 4.90
C HIS A 37 6.20 -0.96 3.90
N ALA A 38 5.41 -2.03 4.07
CA ALA A 38 4.28 -2.29 3.18
C ALA A 38 3.22 -1.17 3.24
N LYS A 39 2.97 -0.64 4.44
CA LYS A 39 2.08 0.50 4.66
C LYS A 39 2.61 1.78 4.02
N GLN A 40 3.91 2.06 4.14
CA GLN A 40 4.54 3.20 3.47
C GLN A 40 4.44 3.10 1.94
N ASP A 41 4.72 1.92 1.37
CA ASP A 41 4.58 1.68 -0.08
C ASP A 41 3.14 1.97 -0.55
N LEU A 42 2.14 1.56 0.25
CA LEU A 42 0.73 1.79 -0.04
C LEU A 42 0.33 3.26 0.08
N ASP A 43 0.83 3.99 1.08
CA ASP A 43 0.55 5.42 1.27
C ASP A 43 1.14 6.27 0.13
N VAL A 44 2.37 5.98 -0.27
CA VAL A 44 3.02 6.63 -1.43
C VAL A 44 2.20 6.38 -2.69
N TYR A 45 1.82 5.13 -2.95
CA TYR A 45 1.01 4.79 -4.12
C TYR A 45 -0.35 5.48 -4.13
N LEU A 46 -1.05 5.56 -2.99
CA LEU A 46 -2.32 6.26 -2.88
C LEU A 46 -2.16 7.77 -3.07
N SER A 47 -1.06 8.36 -2.58
CA SER A 47 -0.74 9.76 -2.79
C SER A 47 -0.52 10.07 -4.27
N GLU A 48 0.31 9.27 -4.96
CA GLU A 48 0.53 9.39 -6.40
C GLU A 48 -0.76 9.19 -7.20
N LEU A 49 -1.56 8.19 -6.87
CA LEU A 49 -2.85 7.94 -7.52
C LEU A 49 -3.80 9.13 -7.34
N ARG A 50 -3.85 9.71 -6.14
CA ARG A 50 -4.67 10.88 -5.85
C ARG A 50 -4.20 12.09 -6.66
N GLU A 51 -2.89 12.28 -6.80
CA GLU A 51 -2.33 13.35 -7.64
C GLU A 51 -2.65 13.15 -9.12
N GLN A 52 -2.51 11.93 -9.64
CA GLN A 52 -2.90 11.57 -11.01
C GLN A 52 -4.39 11.84 -11.26
N LEU A 53 -5.25 11.45 -10.32
CA LEU A 53 -6.69 11.71 -10.40
C LEU A 53 -7.00 13.20 -10.35
N LYS A 54 -6.36 13.96 -9.46
CA LYS A 54 -6.50 15.43 -9.39
C LYS A 54 -6.08 16.10 -10.70
N GLN A 55 -4.94 15.71 -11.26
CA GLN A 55 -4.47 16.27 -12.54
C GLN A 55 -5.46 15.98 -13.67
N ARG A 56 -5.99 14.76 -13.71
CA ARG A 56 -6.99 14.35 -14.72
C ARG A 56 -8.32 15.08 -14.58
N TYR A 57 -8.77 15.36 -13.35
CA TYR A 57 -9.98 16.14 -13.09
C TYR A 57 -9.80 17.63 -13.34
N LYS A 58 -8.57 18.17 -13.22
CA LYS A 58 -8.27 19.60 -13.45
C LYS A 58 -8.12 19.96 -14.94
N GLN A 59 -8.11 18.97 -15.82
CA GLN A 59 -8.08 19.15 -17.28
C GLN A 59 -9.47 19.12 -17.95
N PHE A 60 -10.55 19.07 -17.16
CA PHE A 60 -11.94 19.29 -17.60
C PHE A 60 -12.50 20.54 -16.94
#